data_AF-A0A195E1W2-F1
#
_entry.id   AF-A0A195E1W2-F1
#
_cell.length_a   1.000
_cell.length_b   1.000
_cell.length_c   1.000
_cell.angle_alpha   90.00
_cell.angle_beta   90.00
_cell.angle_gamma   90.00
#
_symmetry.space_group_name_H-M   'P 1'
#
loop_
_entity.id
_entity.type
_entity.pdbx_description
1 polymer ?
#
loop_
_entity_poly.entity_id
_entity_poly.type
_entity_poly.pdbx_seq_one_letter_code
_entity_poly.pdbx_strand_id
1 'polypeptide(L)'
;MDKYSFLIQRQMPQLIDRHIYSHLIPKMKVKYATQVLSHTVANFIDLVLTWKKGIVKTSQGEMYLPPSAAMTEEVILFWDKLFDSFNRKENGELTSVISSSSNHLSFLNNAVNRIRKMDFVESAMHKAMRHNSKCLKNWIWTIQCAHYLWNILQTCGFSSFNLRFLNQDLVENSFSQIRDHGHRNNNPTPYQFGSSFKMLLTTNLTSRHSISANCKEMNEGTSLSLIQVISATKSNENEDEGIEYAESAIPAVTEHNIFVATDNILKNILMSKTVIQCEQCVQNLENQDILKSIDSALQIAEVRFVDLCYTLKVKKKLKSILYSEVFSKVSTHCTILIDHLIEETAEQFIIQWCKYINKILNRKYTGNFENNYIYNEAKRMSIKYTKKKKLKMYVKNQLKISTL
;
A
#
# COMPACT_ATOMS: atom_id res chain seq x y z
N MET A 1 -21.76 16.75 26.87
CA MET A 1 -21.85 18.21 27.08
C MET A 1 -22.91 18.83 26.16
N ASP A 2 -22.66 18.97 24.86
CA ASP A 2 -23.57 19.65 23.93
C ASP A 2 -24.99 19.03 23.81
N LYS A 3 -25.09 17.68 23.83
CA LYS A 3 -26.39 16.96 23.78
C LYS A 3 -27.36 17.32 24.91
N TYR A 4 -26.83 17.76 26.05
CA TYR A 4 -27.61 18.10 27.25
C TYR A 4 -27.65 19.62 27.50
N SER A 5 -27.18 20.44 26.56
CA SER A 5 -27.24 21.89 26.71
C SER A 5 -28.69 22.39 26.63
N PHE A 6 -28.97 23.52 27.25
CA PHE A 6 -30.29 24.17 27.21
C PHE A 6 -30.58 24.89 25.88
N LEU A 7 -29.64 24.88 24.93
CA LEU A 7 -29.84 25.49 23.63
C LEU A 7 -30.79 24.64 22.78
N ILE A 8 -31.74 25.31 22.12
CA ILE A 8 -32.69 24.68 21.18
C ILE A 8 -31.94 23.96 20.05
N GLN A 9 -30.85 24.56 19.57
CA GLN A 9 -29.95 23.97 18.59
C GLN A 9 -28.63 23.57 19.22
N ARG A 10 -28.25 22.31 19.01
CA ARG A 10 -26.94 21.78 19.39
C ARG A 10 -25.83 22.51 18.63
N GLN A 11 -24.76 22.89 19.33
CA GLN A 11 -23.57 23.51 18.76
C GLN A 11 -22.64 22.47 18.10
N MET A 12 -22.69 21.21 18.54
CA MET A 12 -21.92 20.09 17.96
C MET A 12 -22.84 18.91 17.61
N PRO A 13 -23.83 19.09 16.71
CA PRO A 13 -24.88 18.11 16.46
C PRO A 13 -24.35 16.79 15.89
N GLN A 14 -23.20 16.84 15.23
CA GLN A 14 -22.57 15.68 14.59
C GLN A 14 -21.93 14.72 15.60
N LEU A 15 -21.52 15.22 16.77
CA LEU A 15 -20.91 14.39 17.81
C LEU A 15 -21.98 13.58 18.54
N ILE A 16 -21.72 12.29 18.66
CA ILE A 16 -22.54 11.28 19.35
C ILE A 16 -21.63 10.30 20.08
N ASP A 17 -22.20 9.43 20.90
CA ASP A 17 -21.50 8.43 21.71
C ASP A 17 -20.45 7.61 20.94
N ARG A 18 -20.70 7.32 19.66
CA ARG A 18 -19.77 6.65 18.73
C ARG A 18 -18.49 7.43 18.40
N HIS A 19 -18.37 8.68 18.82
CA HIS A 19 -17.17 9.50 18.68
C HIS A 19 -16.25 9.43 19.91
N ILE A 20 -16.82 9.10 21.08
CA ILE A 20 -16.15 9.24 22.37
C ILE A 20 -15.84 7.88 22.99
N TYR A 21 -16.83 6.98 23.03
CA TYR A 21 -16.65 5.71 23.72
C TYR A 21 -15.92 4.70 22.85
N SER A 22 -14.68 4.36 23.22
CA SER A 22 -13.76 3.50 22.47
C SER A 22 -14.39 2.20 21.91
N HIS A 23 -15.28 1.57 22.68
CA HIS A 23 -15.97 0.33 22.26
C HIS A 23 -17.08 0.56 21.21
N LEU A 24 -17.58 1.78 21.08
CA LEU A 24 -18.58 2.19 20.09
C LEU A 24 -17.97 2.82 18.83
N ILE A 25 -16.69 3.22 18.87
CA ILE A 25 -16.02 3.89 17.75
C ILE A 25 -15.88 2.93 16.56
N PRO A 26 -16.50 3.23 15.41
CA PRO A 26 -16.32 2.44 14.20
C PRO A 26 -14.95 2.74 13.60
N LYS A 27 -13.92 1.96 14.00
CA LYS A 27 -12.49 2.21 13.69
C LYS A 27 -12.14 2.37 12.20
N MET A 28 -12.99 1.87 11.29
CA MET A 28 -12.79 1.95 9.83
C MET A 28 -13.56 3.11 9.17
N LYS A 29 -14.22 3.97 9.95
CA LYS A 29 -14.94 5.14 9.44
C LYS A 29 -14.22 6.42 9.86
N VAL A 30 -13.39 6.92 8.94
CA VAL A 30 -12.57 8.15 9.13
C VAL A 30 -13.41 9.34 9.60
N LYS A 31 -14.66 9.43 9.15
CA LYS A 31 -15.65 10.45 9.55
C LYS A 31 -15.71 10.71 11.07
N TYR A 32 -15.67 9.66 11.90
CA TYR A 32 -15.79 9.86 13.35
C TYR A 32 -14.54 10.56 13.93
N ALA A 33 -13.36 10.26 13.39
CA ALA A 33 -12.14 10.92 13.82
C ALA A 33 -12.10 12.38 13.34
N THR A 34 -12.45 12.63 12.07
CA THR A 34 -12.44 13.99 11.51
C THR A 34 -13.46 14.90 12.16
N GLN A 35 -14.63 14.38 12.56
CA GLN A 35 -15.63 15.17 13.28
C GLN A 35 -15.20 15.55 14.70
N VAL A 36 -14.46 14.68 15.40
CA VAL A 36 -13.88 14.99 16.72
C VAL A 36 -12.77 16.03 16.59
N LEU A 37 -11.88 15.84 15.62
CA LEU A 37 -10.76 16.72 15.35
C LEU A 37 -11.16 17.83 14.37
N SER A 38 -12.25 18.53 14.65
CA SER A 38 -12.79 19.56 13.75
C SER A 38 -12.67 20.98 14.32
N HIS A 39 -12.58 21.95 13.41
CA HIS A 39 -12.64 23.39 13.74
C HIS A 39 -13.84 23.75 14.63
N THR A 40 -15.01 23.14 14.40
CA THR A 40 -16.21 23.38 15.22
C THR A 40 -16.02 22.96 16.68
N VAL A 41 -15.31 21.85 16.92
CA VAL A 41 -15.03 21.37 18.27
C VAL A 41 -14.01 22.28 18.96
N ALA A 42 -12.95 22.69 18.25
CA ALA A 42 -11.98 23.67 18.74
C ALA A 42 -12.67 24.98 19.16
N ASN A 43 -13.44 25.59 18.25
CA ASN A 43 -14.18 26.82 18.53
C ASN A 43 -15.14 26.71 19.71
N PHE A 44 -15.79 25.56 19.88
CA PHE A 44 -16.67 25.34 21.01
C PHE A 44 -15.89 25.37 22.34
N ILE A 45 -14.71 24.74 22.39
CA ILE A 45 -13.85 24.75 23.58
C ILE A 45 -13.39 26.17 23.89
N ASP A 46 -12.90 26.92 22.88
CA ASP A 46 -12.48 28.32 23.06
C ASP A 46 -13.62 29.20 23.58
N LEU A 47 -14.81 29.12 22.96
CA LEU A 47 -15.98 29.89 23.41
C LEU A 47 -16.35 29.58 24.86
N VAL A 48 -16.31 28.32 25.26
CA VAL A 48 -16.60 27.92 26.65
C VAL A 48 -15.56 28.49 27.61
N LEU A 49 -14.27 28.43 27.27
CA LEU A 49 -13.20 28.96 28.12
C LEU A 49 -13.26 30.48 28.22
N THR A 50 -13.34 31.16 27.09
CA THR A 50 -13.23 32.61 26.98
C THR A 50 -14.50 33.32 27.45
N TRP A 51 -15.68 32.84 27.07
CA TRP A 51 -16.95 33.56 27.32
C TRP A 51 -17.73 32.99 28.50
N LYS A 52 -17.60 31.68 28.76
CA LYS A 52 -18.32 31.01 29.85
C LYS A 52 -17.44 30.67 31.05
N LYS A 53 -16.18 31.14 31.07
CA LYS A 53 -15.20 30.89 32.14
C LYS A 53 -15.05 29.40 32.46
N GLY A 54 -15.14 28.54 31.43
CA GLY A 54 -15.09 27.08 31.58
C GLY A 54 -16.40 26.44 32.01
N ILE A 55 -17.45 27.20 32.33
CA ILE A 55 -18.69 26.65 32.88
C ILE A 55 -19.70 26.34 31.77
N VAL A 56 -20.23 25.12 31.76
CA VAL A 56 -21.30 24.71 30.85
C VAL A 56 -22.46 24.14 31.65
N LYS A 57 -23.57 24.88 31.65
CA LYS A 57 -24.83 24.44 32.26
C LYS A 57 -25.54 23.47 31.32
N THR A 58 -25.89 22.30 31.85
CA THR A 58 -26.63 21.26 31.13
C THR A 58 -27.83 20.81 31.95
N SER A 59 -28.78 20.12 31.32
CA SER A 59 -29.91 19.49 32.01
C SER A 59 -29.50 18.40 33.00
N GLN A 60 -28.26 17.91 32.92
CA GLN A 60 -27.70 16.91 33.85
C GLN A 60 -26.84 17.54 34.96
N GLY A 61 -26.76 18.87 35.00
CA GLY A 61 -25.95 19.61 35.96
C GLY A 61 -24.92 20.52 35.30
N GLU A 62 -24.13 21.16 36.14
CA GLU A 62 -23.04 22.04 35.70
C GLU A 62 -21.77 21.22 35.43
N MET A 63 -21.15 21.47 34.29
CA MET A 63 -19.88 20.86 33.91
C MET A 63 -18.82 21.95 33.79
N TYR A 64 -17.62 21.68 34.31
CA TYR A 64 -16.48 22.59 34.25
C TYR A 64 -15.42 22.06 33.27
N LEU A 65 -15.05 22.90 32.31
CA LEU A 65 -13.90 22.72 31.43
C LEU A 65 -12.70 23.44 32.08
N PRO A 66 -11.63 22.70 32.45
CA PRO A 66 -10.46 23.32 33.05
C PRO A 66 -9.72 24.22 32.03
N PRO A 67 -8.95 25.23 32.47
CA PRO A 67 -8.15 26.07 31.58
C PRO A 67 -7.18 25.28 30.69
N SER A 68 -6.72 24.10 31.15
CA SER A 68 -5.90 23.18 30.35
C SER A 68 -6.59 22.66 29.09
N ALA A 69 -7.92 22.80 28.96
CA ALA A 69 -8.66 22.49 27.75
C ALA A 69 -8.25 23.38 26.56
N ALA A 70 -7.64 24.56 26.80
CA ALA A 70 -7.06 25.39 25.74
C ALA A 70 -6.00 24.61 24.93
N MET A 71 -5.21 23.75 25.59
CA MET A 71 -4.24 22.90 24.90
C MET A 71 -4.93 21.84 24.02
N THR A 72 -6.12 21.37 24.42
CA THR A 72 -6.90 20.44 23.61
C THR A 72 -7.45 21.13 22.36
N GLU A 73 -7.98 22.34 22.51
CA GLU A 73 -8.44 23.19 21.41
C GLU A 73 -7.31 23.46 20.40
N GLU A 74 -6.14 23.87 20.88
CA GLU A 74 -4.96 24.14 20.03
C GLU A 74 -4.46 22.90 19.28
N VAL A 75 -4.53 21.70 19.91
CA VAL A 75 -4.15 20.45 19.26
C VAL A 75 -5.21 19.99 18.26
N ILE A 76 -6.50 20.13 18.57
CA ILE A 76 -7.59 19.82 17.64
C ILE A 76 -7.49 20.69 16.39
N LEU A 77 -7.34 22.00 16.56
CA LEU A 77 -7.25 22.93 15.45
C LEU A 77 -6.01 22.68 14.57
N PHE A 78 -4.89 22.29 15.19
CA PHE A 78 -3.70 21.89 14.45
C PHE A 78 -3.96 20.68 13.55
N TRP A 79 -4.56 19.61 14.07
CA TRP A 79 -4.85 18.41 13.29
C TRP A 79 -5.95 18.63 12.25
N ASP A 80 -6.95 19.46 12.54
CA ASP A 80 -7.97 19.89 11.58
C ASP A 80 -7.33 20.57 10.36
N LYS A 81 -6.51 21.60 10.59
CA LYS A 81 -5.79 22.32 9.52
C LYS A 81 -4.83 21.43 8.74
N LEU A 82 -4.11 20.54 9.44
CA LEU A 82 -3.20 19.61 8.78
C LEU A 82 -3.94 18.56 7.94
N PHE A 83 -5.08 18.08 8.41
CA PHE A 83 -5.90 17.14 7.63
C PHE A 83 -6.51 17.82 6.39
N ASP A 84 -6.99 19.05 6.56
CA ASP A 84 -7.57 19.85 5.49
C ASP A 84 -6.55 20.22 4.42
N SER A 85 -5.30 20.51 4.79
CA SER A 85 -4.23 20.79 3.82
C SER A 85 -3.92 19.61 2.90
N PHE A 86 -4.41 18.40 3.20
CA PHE A 86 -4.28 17.22 2.33
C PHE A 86 -5.59 16.82 1.65
N ASN A 87 -6.76 17.26 2.13
CA ASN A 87 -8.05 16.68 1.73
C ASN A 87 -9.17 17.69 1.40
N ARG A 88 -9.07 18.95 1.84
CA ARG A 88 -10.11 19.97 1.64
C ARG A 88 -10.16 20.41 0.19
N LYS A 89 -11.33 20.30 -0.43
CA LYS A 89 -11.52 20.57 -1.87
C LYS A 89 -11.49 22.05 -2.25
N GLU A 90 -12.23 22.89 -1.53
CA GLU A 90 -12.47 24.28 -1.94
C GLU A 90 -12.66 25.19 -0.73
N ASN A 91 -12.34 26.48 -0.90
CA ASN A 91 -12.54 27.58 0.05
C ASN A 91 -11.87 27.38 1.42
N GLY A 92 -10.70 28.01 1.57
CA GLY A 92 -9.93 28.05 2.82
C GLY A 92 -8.47 28.46 2.55
N GLU A 93 -7.76 28.83 3.61
CA GLU A 93 -6.34 29.23 3.50
C GLU A 93 -5.41 28.04 3.24
N LEU A 94 -5.78 26.84 3.71
CA LEU A 94 -5.02 25.59 3.58
C LEU A 94 -5.89 24.50 2.93
N THR A 95 -6.19 24.65 1.63
CA THR A 95 -6.88 23.60 0.85
C THR A 95 -5.95 22.42 0.53
N SER A 96 -6.43 21.39 -0.15
CA SER A 96 -5.56 20.30 -0.62
C SER A 96 -4.66 20.70 -1.79
N VAL A 97 -4.79 21.91 -2.33
CA VAL A 97 -4.05 22.36 -3.51
C VAL A 97 -2.90 23.28 -3.09
N ILE A 98 -1.68 22.80 -3.27
CA ILE A 98 -0.45 23.60 -3.14
C ILE A 98 -0.22 24.38 -4.42
N SER A 99 0.24 25.62 -4.28
CA SER A 99 0.73 26.49 -5.36
C SER A 99 1.88 27.34 -4.85
N SER A 100 2.67 27.93 -5.76
CA SER A 100 3.80 28.80 -5.42
C SER A 100 3.41 30.02 -4.56
N SER A 101 2.15 30.46 -4.62
CA SER A 101 1.65 31.63 -3.88
C SER A 101 0.99 31.28 -2.54
N SER A 102 0.90 30.00 -2.20
CA SER A 102 0.13 29.54 -1.04
C SER A 102 0.98 29.34 0.21
N ASN A 103 0.37 29.52 1.39
CA ASN A 103 1.04 29.39 2.68
C ASN A 103 1.35 27.93 3.10
N HIS A 104 1.08 26.94 2.24
CA HIS A 104 1.23 25.52 2.54
C HIS A 104 2.64 25.15 3.00
N LEU A 105 3.68 25.60 2.30
CA LEU A 105 5.06 25.19 2.61
C LEU A 105 5.48 25.65 4.01
N SER A 106 5.18 26.91 4.35
CA SER A 106 5.44 27.45 5.69
C SER A 106 4.67 26.68 6.76
N PHE A 107 3.37 26.43 6.55
CA PHE A 107 2.54 25.67 7.48
C PHE A 107 3.06 24.24 7.67
N LEU A 108 3.35 23.53 6.58
CA LEU A 108 3.80 22.13 6.60
C LEU A 108 5.16 21.97 7.28
N ASN A 109 6.10 22.90 7.07
CA ASN A 109 7.38 22.91 7.77
C ASN A 109 7.20 23.11 9.28
N ASN A 110 6.32 24.02 9.68
CA ASN A 110 5.96 24.20 11.09
C ASN A 110 5.27 22.95 11.67
N ALA A 111 4.39 22.31 10.90
CA ALA A 111 3.71 21.08 11.31
C ALA A 111 4.70 19.95 11.60
N VAL A 112 5.72 19.76 10.76
CA VAL A 112 6.79 18.77 11.01
C VAL A 112 7.48 19.03 12.34
N ASN A 113 7.86 20.29 12.62
CA ASN A 113 8.51 20.65 13.88
C ASN A 113 7.62 20.45 15.10
N ARG A 114 6.32 20.71 14.97
CA ARG A 114 5.34 20.46 16.02
C ARG A 114 5.14 18.97 16.28
N ILE A 115 4.99 18.16 15.23
CA ILE A 115 4.79 16.70 15.34
C ILE A 115 6.01 16.02 15.96
N ARG A 116 7.24 16.48 15.68
CA ARG A 116 8.47 15.96 16.31
C ARG A 116 8.48 16.10 17.84
N LYS A 117 7.71 17.05 18.38
CA LYS A 117 7.60 17.31 19.82
C LYS A 117 6.38 16.62 20.46
N MET A 118 5.61 15.86 19.68
CA MET A 118 4.44 15.13 20.16
C MET A 118 4.79 13.68 20.47
N ASP A 119 4.14 13.13 21.49
CA ASP A 119 4.17 11.71 21.81
C ASP A 119 2.80 11.23 22.27
N PHE A 120 2.48 9.97 21.98
CA PHE A 120 1.32 9.33 22.58
C PHE A 120 1.70 8.83 23.98
N VAL A 121 0.90 9.17 24.98
CA VAL A 121 1.16 8.80 26.37
C VAL A 121 0.00 8.00 26.96
N GLU A 122 0.30 7.10 27.88
CA GLU A 122 -0.72 6.42 28.70
C GLU A 122 -1.39 7.41 29.65
N SER A 123 -2.71 7.38 29.79
CA SER A 123 -3.46 8.40 30.54
C SER A 123 -3.14 8.42 32.03
N ALA A 124 -2.78 7.27 32.63
CA ALA A 124 -2.55 7.15 34.06
C ALA A 124 -1.10 7.46 34.47
N MET A 125 -0.12 7.02 33.66
CA MET A 125 1.31 7.12 34.01
C MET A 125 2.08 8.16 33.17
N HIS A 126 1.43 8.78 32.18
CA HIS A 126 2.06 9.68 31.20
C HIS A 126 3.32 9.11 30.52
N LYS A 127 3.44 7.77 30.49
CA LYS A 127 4.56 7.09 29.84
C LYS A 127 4.34 7.03 28.34
N ALA A 128 5.41 7.27 27.58
CA ALA A 128 5.39 7.22 26.12
C ALA A 128 5.00 5.82 25.61
N MET A 129 4.01 5.78 24.72
CA MET A 129 3.47 4.57 24.11
C MET A 129 4.25 4.21 22.84
N ARG A 130 5.19 3.26 22.96
CA ARG A 130 6.02 2.81 21.82
C ARG A 130 5.23 2.27 20.62
N HIS A 131 4.07 1.63 20.83
CA HIS A 131 3.33 0.96 19.75
C HIS A 131 2.69 1.93 18.74
N ASN A 132 2.27 3.13 19.17
CA ASN A 132 1.54 4.09 18.32
C ASN A 132 2.45 5.21 17.76
N SER A 133 3.72 5.25 18.17
CA SER A 133 4.75 6.21 17.73
C SER A 133 4.93 6.31 16.21
N LYS A 134 4.58 5.25 15.47
CA LYS A 134 4.73 5.23 14.01
C LYS A 134 3.81 6.21 13.30
N CYS A 135 2.64 6.55 13.85
CA CYS A 135 1.69 7.46 13.19
C CYS A 135 2.30 8.86 13.02
N LEU A 136 2.89 9.42 14.09
CA LEU A 136 3.53 10.73 14.06
C LEU A 136 4.74 10.73 13.12
N LYS A 137 5.57 9.68 13.16
CA LYS A 137 6.69 9.50 12.23
C LYS A 137 6.23 9.46 10.78
N ASN A 138 5.15 8.73 10.49
CA ASN A 138 4.59 8.62 9.15
C ASN A 138 4.02 9.95 8.67
N TRP A 139 3.38 10.74 9.54
CA TRP A 139 2.94 12.09 9.17
C TRP A 139 4.11 12.99 8.78
N ILE A 140 5.21 12.95 9.53
CA ILE A 140 6.44 13.67 9.14
C ILE A 140 6.90 13.25 7.75
N TRP A 141 6.96 11.93 7.49
CA TRP A 141 7.32 11.41 6.17
C TRP A 141 6.36 11.86 5.07
N THR A 142 5.04 11.78 5.29
CA THR A 142 4.02 12.22 4.33
C THR A 142 4.21 13.69 3.96
N ILE A 143 4.45 14.56 4.95
CA ILE A 143 4.67 15.99 4.72
C ILE A 143 5.96 16.22 3.93
N GLN A 144 7.05 15.56 4.30
CA GLN A 144 8.34 15.68 3.61
C GLN A 144 8.27 15.18 2.16
N CYS A 145 7.60 14.05 1.91
CA CYS A 145 7.41 13.52 0.57
C CYS A 145 6.51 14.45 -0.27
N ALA A 146 5.47 15.04 0.30
CA ALA A 146 4.63 16.02 -0.39
C ALA A 146 5.45 17.24 -0.83
N HIS A 147 6.33 17.75 0.05
CA HIS A 147 7.23 18.85 -0.27
C HIS A 147 8.22 18.47 -1.38
N TYR A 148 8.83 17.30 -1.29
CA TYR A 148 9.77 16.81 -2.30
C TYR A 148 9.11 16.65 -3.67
N LEU A 149 7.93 16.04 -3.70
CA LEU A 149 7.16 15.86 -4.93
C LEU A 149 6.72 17.20 -5.53
N TRP A 150 6.31 18.15 -4.69
CA TRP A 150 5.96 19.49 -5.15
C TRP A 150 7.14 20.17 -5.84
N ASN A 151 8.34 20.11 -5.27
CA ASN A 151 9.54 20.66 -5.90
C ASN A 151 9.79 20.04 -7.29
N ILE A 152 9.66 18.71 -7.43
CA ILE A 152 9.80 18.03 -8.73
C ILE A 152 8.75 18.53 -9.72
N LEU A 153 7.48 18.57 -9.30
CA LEU A 153 6.40 19.03 -10.17
C LEU A 153 6.60 20.48 -10.62
N GLN A 154 7.12 21.35 -9.76
CA GLN A 154 7.50 22.72 -10.15
C GLN A 154 8.59 22.72 -11.23
N THR A 155 9.61 21.88 -11.11
CA THR A 155 10.64 21.76 -12.17
C THR A 155 10.09 21.23 -13.49
N CYS A 156 8.99 20.47 -13.45
CA CYS A 156 8.25 20.01 -14.62
C CYS A 156 7.23 21.03 -15.15
N GLY A 157 7.16 22.25 -14.59
CA GLY A 157 6.28 23.32 -15.06
C GLY A 157 4.85 23.30 -14.50
N PHE A 158 4.55 22.49 -13.48
CA PHE A 158 3.23 22.50 -12.85
C PHE A 158 3.04 23.73 -11.96
N SER A 159 1.92 24.43 -12.15
CA SER A 159 1.55 25.62 -11.36
C SER A 159 0.89 25.29 -10.02
N SER A 160 0.36 24.08 -9.87
CA SER A 160 -0.29 23.61 -8.65
C SER A 160 -0.20 22.10 -8.48
N PHE A 161 -0.41 21.63 -7.26
CA PHE A 161 -0.40 20.23 -6.90
C PHE A 161 -1.47 19.90 -5.87
N ASN A 162 -2.38 19.00 -6.24
CA ASN A 162 -3.47 18.58 -5.37
C ASN A 162 -3.07 17.33 -4.55
N LEU A 163 -2.83 17.53 -3.26
CA LEU A 163 -2.44 16.50 -2.30
C LEU A 163 -3.50 15.41 -2.07
N ARG A 164 -4.76 15.65 -2.45
CA ARG A 164 -5.82 14.63 -2.37
C ARG A 164 -5.51 13.42 -3.24
N PHE A 165 -4.73 13.60 -4.32
CA PHE A 165 -4.30 12.50 -5.18
C PHE A 165 -3.25 11.59 -4.54
N LEU A 166 -2.68 11.97 -3.39
CA LEU A 166 -1.71 11.15 -2.67
C LEU A 166 -2.33 10.15 -1.69
N ASN A 167 -3.65 10.17 -1.52
CA ASN A 167 -4.35 9.25 -0.63
C ASN A 167 -4.87 8.02 -1.39
N GLN A 168 -5.18 6.95 -0.66
CA GLN A 168 -5.70 5.70 -1.24
C GLN A 168 -7.22 5.68 -1.38
N ASP A 169 -7.92 6.79 -1.15
CA ASP A 169 -9.39 6.84 -1.13
C ASP A 169 -9.97 6.45 -2.49
N LEU A 170 -9.31 6.84 -3.59
CA LEU A 170 -9.73 6.46 -4.95
C LEU A 170 -9.76 4.94 -5.11
N VAL A 171 -8.79 4.23 -4.56
CA VAL A 171 -8.70 2.76 -4.61
C VAL A 171 -9.76 2.14 -3.68
N GLU A 172 -9.93 2.67 -2.48
CA GLU A 172 -10.96 2.19 -1.54
C GLU A 172 -12.39 2.39 -2.07
N ASN A 173 -12.65 3.53 -2.71
CA ASN A 173 -13.91 3.83 -3.39
C ASN A 173 -14.14 2.87 -4.56
N SER A 174 -13.09 2.57 -5.34
CA SER A 174 -13.14 1.55 -6.40
C SER A 174 -13.54 0.18 -5.84
N PHE A 175 -12.99 -0.23 -4.69
CA PHE A 175 -13.41 -1.47 -4.04
C PHE A 175 -14.85 -1.45 -3.53
N SER A 176 -15.35 -0.29 -3.11
CA SER A 176 -16.75 -0.12 -2.73
C SER A 176 -17.68 -0.31 -3.93
N GLN A 177 -17.38 0.34 -5.06
CA GLN A 177 -18.14 0.15 -6.31
C GLN A 177 -18.18 -1.32 -6.75
N ILE A 178 -17.07 -2.05 -6.64
CA ILE A 178 -17.03 -3.48 -6.96
C ILE A 178 -17.95 -4.31 -6.05
N ARG A 179 -17.99 -4.00 -4.75
CA ARG A 179 -18.89 -4.66 -3.79
C ARG A 179 -20.36 -4.29 -4.05
N ASP A 180 -20.63 -3.03 -4.35
CA ASP A 180 -21.98 -2.53 -4.61
C ASP A 180 -22.56 -3.13 -5.91
N HIS A 181 -21.73 -3.39 -6.91
CA HIS A 181 -22.13 -4.13 -8.13
C HIS A 181 -22.60 -5.57 -7.82
N GLY A 182 -22.07 -6.18 -6.75
CA GLY A 182 -22.54 -7.46 -6.24
C GLY A 182 -23.86 -7.38 -5.47
N HIS A 183 -24.46 -6.18 -5.35
CA HIS A 183 -25.62 -5.84 -4.53
C HIS A 183 -25.54 -6.39 -3.10
N ARG A 184 -26.03 -7.61 -2.88
CA ARG A 184 -26.03 -8.28 -1.57
C ARG A 184 -24.72 -9.00 -1.24
N ASN A 185 -23.84 -9.17 -2.22
CA ASN A 185 -22.56 -9.85 -2.05
C ASN A 185 -21.45 -8.87 -1.63
N ASN A 186 -21.47 -8.48 -0.36
CA ASN A 186 -20.47 -7.58 0.23
C ASN A 186 -19.08 -8.23 0.42
N ASN A 187 -18.94 -9.54 0.16
CA ASN A 187 -17.69 -10.28 0.29
C ASN A 187 -17.49 -11.23 -0.91
N PRO A 188 -17.20 -10.67 -2.11
CA PRO A 188 -17.08 -11.46 -3.33
C PRO A 188 -15.91 -12.43 -3.28
N THR A 189 -16.06 -13.59 -3.93
CA THR A 189 -14.92 -14.47 -4.23
C THR A 189 -13.96 -13.78 -5.21
N PRO A 190 -12.69 -14.20 -5.31
CA PRO A 190 -11.75 -13.63 -6.29
C PRO A 190 -12.27 -13.63 -7.72
N TYR A 191 -13.01 -14.68 -8.11
CA TYR A 191 -13.66 -14.76 -9.42
C TYR A 191 -14.76 -13.70 -9.58
N GLN A 192 -15.64 -13.57 -8.59
CA GLN A 192 -16.71 -12.57 -8.60
C GLN A 192 -16.15 -11.14 -8.60
N PHE A 193 -15.11 -10.89 -7.80
CA PHE A 193 -14.40 -9.62 -7.80
C PHE A 193 -13.84 -9.29 -9.18
N GLY A 194 -13.14 -10.25 -9.81
CA GLY A 194 -12.59 -10.06 -11.15
C GLY A 194 -13.66 -9.84 -12.22
N SER A 195 -14.81 -10.52 -12.10
CA SER A 195 -15.95 -10.33 -13.00
C SER A 195 -16.56 -8.93 -12.85
N SER A 196 -16.89 -8.51 -11.63
CA SER A 196 -17.42 -7.17 -11.34
C SER A 196 -16.46 -6.06 -11.75
N PHE A 197 -15.15 -6.25 -11.53
CA PHE A 197 -14.14 -5.30 -11.98
C PHE A 197 -14.12 -5.13 -13.50
N LYS A 198 -14.11 -6.25 -14.25
CA LYS A 198 -14.18 -6.21 -15.73
C LYS A 198 -15.47 -5.54 -16.19
N MET A 199 -16.60 -5.83 -15.54
CA MET A 199 -17.89 -5.23 -15.89
C MET A 199 -17.89 -3.72 -15.65
N LEU A 200 -17.39 -3.24 -14.50
CA LEU A 200 -17.26 -1.81 -14.22
C LEU A 200 -16.33 -1.13 -15.22
N LEU A 201 -15.21 -1.76 -15.56
CA LEU A 201 -14.27 -1.24 -16.56
C LEU A 201 -14.93 -1.13 -17.93
N THR A 202 -15.56 -2.20 -18.41
CA THR A 202 -16.26 -2.19 -19.70
C THR A 202 -17.37 -1.16 -19.69
N THR A 203 -18.21 -1.13 -18.64
CA THR A 203 -19.31 -0.17 -18.51
C THR A 203 -18.80 1.26 -18.56
N ASN A 204 -17.74 1.61 -17.82
CA ASN A 204 -17.16 2.96 -17.84
C ASN A 204 -16.54 3.33 -19.19
N LEU A 205 -16.05 2.35 -19.96
CA LEU A 205 -15.48 2.58 -21.30
C LEU A 205 -16.55 2.59 -22.41
N THR A 206 -17.66 1.88 -22.23
CA THR A 206 -18.72 1.71 -23.25
C THR A 206 -19.99 2.51 -22.97
N SER A 207 -20.16 3.04 -21.76
CA SER A 207 -21.27 3.93 -21.46
C SER A 207 -21.09 5.20 -22.27
N ARG A 208 -21.75 5.28 -23.42
CA ARG A 208 -22.05 6.56 -24.04
C ARG A 208 -22.72 7.39 -22.95
N HIS A 209 -22.15 8.56 -22.62
CA HIS A 209 -22.83 9.55 -21.81
C HIS A 209 -24.25 9.69 -22.36
N SER A 210 -25.24 9.14 -21.65
CA SER A 210 -26.61 9.32 -22.08
C SER A 210 -26.91 10.79 -21.85
N ILE A 211 -27.28 11.48 -22.93
CA ILE A 211 -27.59 12.92 -22.97
C ILE A 211 -28.75 13.30 -22.01
N SER A 212 -29.33 12.34 -21.27
CA SER A 212 -30.44 12.52 -20.34
C SER A 212 -30.22 11.94 -18.92
N ALA A 213 -28.98 11.67 -18.48
CA ALA A 213 -28.76 11.18 -17.12
C ALA A 213 -28.98 12.30 -16.07
N ASN A 214 -30.12 12.25 -15.36
CA ASN A 214 -30.49 13.16 -14.26
C ASN A 214 -29.61 13.05 -12.99
N CYS A 215 -28.44 12.43 -13.07
CA CYS A 215 -27.50 12.38 -11.96
C CYS A 215 -26.52 13.54 -12.11
N LYS A 216 -26.53 14.47 -11.15
CA LYS A 216 -25.54 15.54 -11.05
C LYS A 216 -24.15 14.98 -11.35
N GLU A 217 -23.45 15.60 -12.30
CA GLU A 217 -22.03 15.35 -12.51
C GLU A 217 -21.32 15.50 -11.17
N MET A 218 -20.94 14.37 -10.57
CA MET A 218 -19.95 14.42 -9.52
C MET A 218 -18.64 14.71 -10.24
N ASN A 219 -18.21 15.97 -10.18
CA ASN A 219 -16.84 16.41 -10.50
C ASN A 219 -15.80 15.80 -9.53
N GLU A 220 -16.00 14.55 -9.12
CA GLU A 220 -15.04 13.72 -8.41
C GLU A 220 -14.63 12.59 -9.36
N GLY A 221 -13.72 12.92 -10.27
CA GLY A 221 -13.17 11.95 -11.19
C GLY A 221 -14.21 11.48 -12.19
N THR A 222 -14.53 12.35 -13.16
CA THR A 222 -14.57 11.85 -14.54
C THR A 222 -13.32 11.01 -14.68
N SER A 223 -13.52 9.69 -14.77
CA SER A 223 -12.53 8.68 -15.16
C SER A 223 -11.47 9.38 -15.99
N LEU A 224 -10.32 9.69 -15.38
CA LEU A 224 -9.13 10.12 -16.13
C LEU A 224 -8.96 9.00 -17.11
N SER A 225 -9.38 9.30 -18.33
CA SER A 225 -9.94 8.29 -19.18
C SER A 225 -8.86 7.25 -19.38
N LEU A 226 -9.09 6.02 -18.91
CA LEU A 226 -8.21 4.90 -19.25
C LEU A 226 -8.04 4.85 -20.78
N ILE A 227 -9.02 5.39 -21.53
CA ILE A 227 -8.93 5.72 -22.95
C ILE A 227 -7.73 6.62 -23.30
N GLN A 228 -7.47 7.74 -22.61
CA GLN A 228 -6.30 8.60 -22.85
C GLN A 228 -4.97 7.89 -22.54
N VAL A 229 -4.93 7.08 -21.47
CA VAL A 229 -3.73 6.28 -21.14
C VAL A 229 -3.49 5.18 -22.18
N ILE A 230 -4.56 4.52 -22.65
CA ILE A 230 -4.51 3.47 -23.69
C ILE A 230 -4.28 4.07 -25.09
N SER A 231 -4.71 5.32 -25.34
CA SER A 231 -4.49 6.00 -26.62
C SER A 231 -3.09 6.61 -26.70
N ALA A 232 -2.52 7.09 -25.60
CA ALA A 232 -1.14 7.56 -25.55
C ALA A 232 -0.14 6.42 -25.87
N THR A 233 -0.47 5.17 -25.51
CA THR A 233 0.32 4.01 -25.91
C THR A 233 0.24 3.68 -27.41
N LYS A 234 -0.75 4.19 -28.15
CA LYS A 234 -0.85 3.96 -29.61
C LYS A 234 -0.11 4.99 -30.45
N SER A 235 0.18 6.16 -29.88
CA SER A 235 0.89 7.25 -30.58
C SER A 235 2.42 7.17 -30.48
N ASN A 236 2.97 6.30 -29.63
CA ASN A 236 4.42 6.17 -29.41
C ASN A 236 5.00 4.82 -29.88
N GLU A 237 4.38 4.15 -30.86
CA GLU A 237 4.98 2.94 -31.46
C GLU A 237 6.10 3.26 -32.47
N ASN A 238 6.45 4.52 -32.70
CA ASN A 238 7.60 4.91 -33.53
C ASN A 238 8.41 6.00 -32.82
N GLU A 239 9.36 5.57 -31.98
CA GLU A 239 10.67 6.18 -31.69
C GLU A 239 11.18 5.57 -30.38
N ASP A 240 12.00 4.53 -30.55
CA ASP A 240 12.78 3.89 -29.50
C ASP A 240 13.94 4.82 -29.13
N GLU A 241 13.69 5.77 -28.23
CA GLU A 241 14.76 6.44 -27.49
C GLU A 241 14.84 5.82 -26.09
N GLY A 242 15.87 5.00 -25.91
CA GLY A 242 16.21 4.37 -24.64
C GLY A 242 16.48 5.42 -23.56
N ILE A 243 15.57 5.53 -22.61
CA ILE A 243 15.83 6.24 -21.36
C ILE A 243 16.67 5.31 -20.47
N GLU A 244 17.96 5.60 -20.41
CA GLU A 244 18.91 5.05 -19.44
C GLU A 244 18.44 5.39 -18.02
N TYR A 245 17.92 4.39 -17.30
CA TYR A 245 17.77 4.49 -15.85
C TYR A 245 19.12 4.14 -15.23
N ALA A 246 19.74 5.12 -14.57
CA ALA A 246 20.93 4.89 -13.77
C ALA A 246 20.64 3.83 -12.69
N GLU A 247 21.20 2.63 -12.87
CA GLU A 247 21.24 1.58 -11.86
C GLU A 247 21.95 2.13 -10.61
N SER A 248 21.19 2.30 -9.52
CA SER A 248 21.79 2.45 -8.21
C SER A 248 22.41 1.11 -7.83
N ALA A 249 23.73 1.09 -7.64
CA ALA A 249 24.49 -0.09 -7.27
C ALA A 249 23.89 -0.78 -6.04
N ILE A 250 23.52 -2.05 -6.21
CA ILE A 250 23.09 -2.95 -5.14
C ILE A 250 24.35 -3.36 -4.35
N PRO A 251 24.32 -3.40 -3.00
CA PRO A 251 25.48 -3.81 -2.21
C PRO A 251 25.87 -5.26 -2.55
N ALA A 252 27.16 -5.49 -2.75
CA ALA A 252 27.71 -6.83 -2.95
C ALA A 252 27.40 -7.72 -1.73
N VAL A 253 26.49 -8.69 -1.90
CA VAL A 253 26.22 -9.74 -0.92
C VAL A 253 27.03 -10.97 -1.33
N THR A 254 27.92 -11.40 -0.44
CA THR A 254 29.03 -12.34 -0.73
C THR A 254 28.73 -13.82 -0.48
N GLU A 255 27.49 -14.25 -0.21
CA GLU A 255 27.19 -15.69 -0.05
C GLU A 255 25.83 -16.08 -0.63
N HIS A 256 25.86 -16.87 -1.72
CA HIS A 256 24.69 -17.42 -2.42
C HIS A 256 24.46 -18.85 -1.95
N ASN A 257 23.40 -19.09 -1.17
CA ASN A 257 22.98 -20.45 -0.84
C ASN A 257 21.96 -20.92 -1.88
N ILE A 258 22.45 -21.48 -2.97
CA ILE A 258 21.64 -21.98 -4.10
C ILE A 258 20.73 -23.12 -3.58
N PHE A 259 19.41 -22.88 -3.54
CA PHE A 259 18.40 -23.84 -3.05
C PHE A 259 17.97 -24.91 -4.07
N VAL A 260 18.54 -24.88 -5.28
CA VAL A 260 18.25 -25.81 -6.38
C VAL A 260 19.55 -26.51 -6.77
N ALA A 261 19.62 -27.83 -6.59
CA ALA A 261 20.78 -28.58 -7.04
C ALA A 261 20.78 -28.67 -8.58
N THR A 262 21.84 -28.15 -9.20
CA THR A 262 22.08 -28.17 -10.65
C THR A 262 21.99 -29.59 -11.22
N ASP A 263 22.43 -30.59 -10.45
CA ASP A 263 22.29 -32.02 -10.76
C ASP A 263 20.85 -32.48 -11.01
N ASN A 264 19.86 -31.88 -10.35
CA ASN A 264 18.44 -32.24 -10.54
C ASN A 264 17.89 -31.68 -11.85
N ILE A 265 18.34 -30.49 -12.26
CA ILE A 265 17.96 -29.89 -13.55
C ILE A 265 18.49 -30.76 -14.69
N LEU A 266 19.77 -31.16 -14.60
CA LEU A 266 20.39 -32.02 -15.60
C LEU A 266 19.71 -33.40 -15.68
N LYS A 267 19.43 -34.03 -14.53
CA LYS A 267 18.72 -35.32 -14.50
C LYS A 267 17.35 -35.23 -15.19
N ASN A 268 16.59 -34.16 -14.96
CA ASN A 268 15.29 -33.99 -15.60
C ASN A 268 15.40 -33.77 -17.11
N ILE A 269 16.40 -33.02 -17.57
CA ILE A 269 16.68 -32.82 -19.00
C ILE A 269 17.11 -34.14 -19.65
N LEU A 270 17.95 -34.94 -18.99
CA LEU A 270 18.39 -36.26 -19.46
C LEU A 270 17.24 -37.28 -19.49
N MET A 271 16.22 -37.12 -18.66
CA MET A 271 14.99 -37.93 -18.70
C MET A 271 14.02 -37.51 -19.82
N SER A 272 14.25 -36.37 -20.49
CA SER A 272 13.42 -35.90 -21.59
C SER A 272 13.71 -36.66 -22.89
N LYS A 273 12.72 -37.39 -23.41
CA LYS A 273 12.83 -38.20 -24.64
C LYS A 273 13.26 -37.42 -25.88
N THR A 274 13.07 -36.10 -25.90
CA THR A 274 13.43 -35.20 -27.02
C THR A 274 14.91 -34.83 -27.05
N VAL A 275 15.61 -34.79 -25.91
CA VAL A 275 17.04 -34.42 -25.83
C VAL A 275 17.96 -35.64 -26.00
N ILE A 276 17.51 -36.82 -25.56
CA ILE A 276 18.25 -38.10 -25.65
C ILE A 276 18.59 -38.48 -27.11
N GLN A 277 17.85 -37.98 -28.10
CA GLN A 277 18.08 -38.28 -29.51
C GLN A 277 19.31 -37.57 -30.10
N CYS A 278 19.95 -36.65 -29.36
CA CYS A 278 21.15 -35.95 -29.80
C CYS A 278 22.34 -36.26 -28.89
N GLU A 279 23.19 -37.19 -29.34
CA GLU A 279 24.37 -37.67 -28.61
C GLU A 279 25.35 -36.53 -28.24
N GLN A 280 25.51 -35.54 -29.12
CA GLN A 280 26.37 -34.38 -28.89
C GLN A 280 25.78 -33.38 -27.87
N CYS A 281 24.44 -33.30 -27.75
CA CYS A 281 23.80 -32.52 -26.68
C CYS A 281 23.92 -33.22 -25.31
N VAL A 282 23.88 -34.56 -25.29
CA VAL A 282 24.08 -35.34 -24.06
C VAL A 282 25.52 -35.15 -23.55
N GLN A 283 26.52 -35.19 -24.41
CA GLN A 283 27.92 -34.89 -24.04
C GLN A 283 28.11 -33.44 -23.58
N ASN A 284 27.41 -32.48 -24.21
CA ASN A 284 27.47 -31.08 -23.80
C ASN A 284 26.87 -30.82 -22.41
N LEU A 285 25.92 -31.62 -21.93
CA LEU A 285 25.34 -31.45 -20.58
C LEU A 285 26.34 -31.73 -19.45
N GLU A 286 27.43 -32.44 -19.73
CA GLU A 286 28.54 -32.66 -18.80
C GLU A 286 29.60 -31.55 -18.87
N ASN A 287 29.44 -30.58 -19.78
CA ASN A 287 30.36 -29.45 -19.92
C ASN A 287 30.25 -28.49 -18.74
N GLN A 288 31.39 -28.19 -18.11
CA GLN A 288 31.48 -27.23 -17.00
C GLN A 288 30.91 -25.85 -17.31
N ASP A 289 30.94 -25.40 -18.55
CA ASP A 289 30.41 -24.08 -18.93
C ASP A 289 28.88 -24.05 -18.90
N ILE A 290 28.22 -25.17 -19.22
CA ILE A 290 26.76 -25.29 -19.08
C ILE A 290 26.39 -25.33 -17.60
N LEU A 291 27.14 -26.05 -16.77
CA LEU A 291 26.93 -26.08 -15.32
C LEU A 291 27.02 -24.69 -14.71
N LYS A 292 28.10 -23.94 -15.03
CA LYS A 292 28.28 -22.55 -14.58
C LYS A 292 27.17 -21.62 -15.07
N SER A 293 26.66 -21.86 -16.28
CA SER A 293 25.55 -21.09 -16.84
C SER A 293 24.24 -21.37 -16.07
N ILE A 294 23.96 -22.63 -15.73
CA ILE A 294 22.79 -22.96 -14.90
C ILE A 294 22.92 -22.34 -13.50
N ASP A 295 24.10 -22.40 -12.87
CA ASP A 295 24.34 -21.76 -11.57
C ASP A 295 24.14 -20.25 -11.63
N SER A 296 24.65 -19.59 -12.68
CA SER A 296 24.47 -18.16 -12.91
C SER A 296 22.99 -17.81 -13.13
N ALA A 297 22.26 -18.64 -13.87
CA ALA A 297 20.82 -18.50 -14.08
C ALA A 297 20.03 -18.63 -12.78
N LEU A 298 20.42 -19.55 -11.89
CA LEU A 298 19.79 -19.71 -10.57
C LEU A 298 20.05 -18.50 -9.66
N GLN A 299 21.24 -17.92 -9.70
CA GLN A 299 21.56 -16.69 -8.96
C GLN A 299 20.74 -15.50 -9.45
N ILE A 300 20.65 -15.31 -10.77
CA ILE A 300 19.83 -14.25 -11.37
C ILE A 300 18.35 -14.47 -11.04
N ALA A 301 17.87 -15.71 -11.11
CA ALA A 301 16.52 -16.05 -10.67
C ALA A 301 16.31 -15.69 -9.18
N GLU A 302 17.28 -15.99 -8.31
CA GLU A 302 17.19 -15.65 -6.88
C GLU A 302 16.97 -14.14 -6.66
N VAL A 303 17.76 -13.31 -7.36
CA VAL A 303 17.68 -11.85 -7.23
C VAL A 303 16.39 -11.30 -7.84
N ARG A 304 16.10 -11.65 -9.10
CA ARG A 304 15.01 -11.04 -9.88
C ARG A 304 13.62 -11.58 -9.51
N PHE A 305 13.53 -12.81 -9.01
CA PHE A 305 12.23 -13.46 -8.81
C PHE A 305 11.43 -12.85 -7.66
N VAL A 306 12.08 -12.22 -6.67
CA VAL A 306 11.40 -11.52 -5.57
C VAL A 306 10.47 -10.44 -6.10
N ASP A 307 10.93 -9.65 -7.06
CA ASP A 307 10.16 -8.58 -7.68
C ASP A 307 9.13 -9.11 -8.69
N LEU A 308 9.37 -10.30 -9.24
CA LEU A 308 8.55 -10.90 -10.28
C LEU A 308 7.41 -11.79 -9.73
N CYS A 309 7.55 -12.35 -8.54
CA CYS A 309 6.74 -13.49 -8.07
C CYS A 309 5.23 -13.19 -7.95
N TYR A 310 4.84 -11.91 -7.87
CA TYR A 310 3.44 -11.47 -7.81
C TYR A 310 2.79 -11.23 -9.18
N THR A 311 3.55 -11.36 -10.27
CA THR A 311 3.08 -10.99 -11.61
C THR A 311 2.38 -12.15 -12.33
N LEU A 312 1.42 -11.83 -13.21
CA LEU A 312 0.80 -12.82 -14.08
C LEU A 312 1.82 -13.40 -15.08
N LYS A 313 1.67 -14.69 -15.40
CA LYS A 313 2.56 -15.44 -16.31
C LYS A 313 4.03 -15.45 -15.85
N VAL A 314 4.26 -15.58 -14.54
CA VAL A 314 5.59 -15.53 -13.91
C VAL A 314 6.63 -16.45 -14.57
N LYS A 315 6.27 -17.70 -14.93
CA LYS A 315 7.17 -18.64 -15.62
C LYS A 315 7.67 -18.05 -16.95
N LYS A 316 6.77 -17.50 -17.77
CA LYS A 316 7.12 -16.90 -19.07
C LYS A 316 8.07 -15.72 -18.90
N LYS A 317 7.83 -14.86 -17.91
CA LYS A 317 8.68 -13.70 -17.65
C LYS A 317 10.05 -14.13 -17.12
N LEU A 318 10.11 -15.10 -16.22
CA LEU A 318 11.37 -15.64 -15.71
C LEU A 318 12.19 -16.25 -16.85
N LYS A 319 11.59 -17.05 -17.72
CA LYS A 319 12.27 -17.59 -18.92
C LYS A 319 12.88 -16.50 -19.79
N SER A 320 12.17 -15.39 -20.01
CA SER A 320 12.67 -14.25 -20.79
C SER A 320 13.92 -13.64 -20.17
N ILE A 321 13.93 -13.49 -18.84
CA ILE A 321 15.08 -12.96 -18.08
C ILE A 321 16.26 -13.93 -18.15
N LEU A 322 16.02 -15.22 -17.92
CA LEU A 322 17.07 -16.24 -17.98
C LEU A 322 17.68 -16.33 -19.38
N TYR A 323 16.86 -16.21 -20.42
CA TYR A 323 17.35 -16.13 -21.79
C TYR A 323 18.21 -14.89 -22.01
N SER A 324 17.69 -13.69 -21.72
CA SER A 324 18.40 -12.45 -22.01
C SER A 324 19.71 -12.31 -21.24
N GLU A 325 19.69 -12.64 -19.95
CA GLU A 325 20.82 -12.37 -19.05
C GLU A 325 21.88 -13.49 -19.04
N VAL A 326 21.50 -14.74 -19.35
CA VAL A 326 22.40 -15.90 -19.25
C VAL A 326 22.46 -16.71 -20.53
N PHE A 327 21.36 -17.34 -20.92
CA PHE A 327 21.39 -18.37 -21.96
C PHE A 327 21.57 -17.82 -23.38
N SER A 328 21.42 -16.51 -23.59
CA SER A 328 21.75 -15.83 -24.86
C SER A 328 23.23 -15.96 -25.24
N LYS A 329 24.11 -16.16 -24.25
CA LYS A 329 25.56 -16.28 -24.42
C LYS A 329 26.05 -17.72 -24.49
N VAL A 330 25.15 -18.70 -24.32
CA VAL A 330 25.51 -20.12 -24.30
C VAL A 330 25.42 -20.69 -25.70
N SER A 331 26.55 -21.16 -26.24
CA SER A 331 26.57 -21.89 -27.51
C SER A 331 26.23 -23.36 -27.28
N THR A 332 25.14 -23.84 -27.86
CA THR A 332 24.80 -25.26 -27.88
C THR A 332 24.70 -25.77 -29.32
N HIS A 333 24.91 -27.07 -29.49
CA HIS A 333 24.75 -27.74 -30.78
C HIS A 333 23.31 -27.68 -31.32
N CYS A 334 22.30 -27.72 -30.43
CA CYS A 334 20.89 -27.60 -30.80
C CYS A 334 20.19 -26.49 -30.00
N THR A 335 19.38 -25.68 -30.68
CA THR A 335 18.48 -24.68 -30.06
C THR A 335 17.49 -25.33 -29.09
N ILE A 336 17.08 -26.57 -29.39
CA ILE A 336 16.21 -27.40 -28.55
C ILE A 336 16.80 -27.57 -27.14
N LEU A 337 18.13 -27.70 -27.00
CA LEU A 337 18.78 -27.87 -25.70
C LEU A 337 18.67 -26.60 -24.85
N ILE A 338 18.86 -25.43 -25.45
CA ILE A 338 18.75 -24.13 -24.76
C ILE A 338 17.32 -23.93 -24.24
N ASP A 339 16.32 -24.23 -25.06
CA ASP A 339 14.92 -24.10 -24.64
C ASP A 339 14.59 -25.02 -23.44
N HIS A 340 15.11 -26.25 -23.43
CA HIS A 340 14.94 -27.17 -22.30
C HIS A 340 15.71 -26.71 -21.05
N LEU A 341 16.93 -26.20 -21.21
CA LEU A 341 17.71 -25.63 -20.11
C LEU A 341 16.95 -24.47 -19.44
N ILE A 342 16.40 -23.56 -20.24
CA ILE A 342 15.64 -22.41 -19.75
C ILE A 342 14.34 -22.86 -19.08
N GLU A 343 13.60 -23.77 -19.71
CA GLU A 343 12.32 -24.28 -19.18
C GLU A 343 12.51 -24.98 -17.84
N GLU A 344 13.45 -25.92 -17.76
CA GLU A 344 13.67 -26.74 -16.58
C GLU A 344 14.28 -25.91 -15.44
N THR A 345 15.22 -25.01 -15.75
CA THR A 345 15.81 -24.12 -14.74
C THR A 345 14.75 -23.21 -14.13
N ALA A 346 13.91 -22.58 -14.96
CA ALA A 346 12.82 -21.73 -14.47
C ALA A 346 11.80 -22.51 -13.65
N GLU A 347 11.40 -23.70 -14.10
CA GLU A 347 10.42 -24.55 -13.42
C GLU A 347 10.93 -25.06 -12.06
N GLN A 348 12.13 -25.64 -12.03
CA GLN A 348 12.72 -26.14 -10.79
C GLN A 348 12.92 -25.02 -9.78
N PHE A 349 13.38 -23.85 -10.23
CA PHE A 349 13.51 -22.69 -9.37
C PHE A 349 12.17 -22.28 -8.75
N ILE A 350 11.12 -22.11 -9.56
CA ILE A 350 9.79 -21.70 -9.08
C ILE A 350 9.23 -22.72 -8.09
N ILE A 351 9.31 -24.01 -8.41
CA ILE A 351 8.79 -25.09 -7.57
C ILE A 351 9.51 -25.13 -6.22
N GLN A 352 10.84 -25.08 -6.23
CA GLN A 352 11.62 -25.13 -4.99
C GLN A 352 11.42 -23.86 -4.16
N TRP A 353 11.37 -22.69 -4.79
CA TRP A 353 11.04 -21.44 -4.14
C TRP A 353 9.67 -21.53 -3.45
N CYS A 354 8.63 -21.99 -4.16
CA CYS A 354 7.29 -22.16 -3.60
C CYS A 354 7.27 -23.17 -2.42
N LYS A 355 7.92 -24.33 -2.57
CA LYS A 355 8.05 -25.33 -1.50
C LYS A 355 8.75 -24.75 -0.27
N TYR A 356 9.80 -23.97 -0.49
CA TYR A 356 10.60 -23.37 0.57
C TYR A 356 9.82 -22.28 1.33
N ILE A 357 9.18 -21.35 0.61
CA ILE A 357 8.28 -20.33 1.18
C ILE A 357 7.15 -21.00 1.97
N ASN A 358 6.55 -22.07 1.44
CA ASN A 358 5.51 -22.82 2.15
C ASN A 358 6.02 -23.47 3.44
N LYS A 359 7.28 -23.93 3.52
CA LYS A 359 7.89 -24.42 4.77
C LYS A 359 8.01 -23.29 5.80
N ILE A 360 8.43 -22.10 5.38
CA ILE A 360 8.55 -20.89 6.23
C ILE A 360 7.17 -20.46 6.76
N LEU A 361 6.18 -20.34 5.88
CA LEU A 361 4.81 -19.95 6.25
C LEU A 361 4.15 -20.96 7.21
N ASN A 362 4.47 -22.25 7.05
CA ASN A 362 3.98 -23.32 7.91
C ASN A 362 4.84 -23.60 9.14
N ARG A 363 5.88 -22.78 9.42
CA ARG A 363 6.76 -22.90 10.59
C ARG A 363 7.47 -24.24 10.72
N LYS A 364 7.68 -24.95 9.61
CA LYS A 364 8.38 -26.24 9.56
C LYS A 364 9.90 -26.09 9.37
N TYR A 365 10.45 -24.90 9.58
CA TYR A 365 11.85 -24.60 9.29
C TYR A 365 12.47 -23.72 10.40
N THR A 366 13.61 -24.16 10.94
CA THR A 366 14.27 -23.59 12.13
C THR A 366 15.76 -23.30 11.90
N GLY A 367 16.16 -22.99 10.67
CA GLY A 367 17.54 -22.58 10.34
C GLY A 367 17.83 -21.10 10.62
N ASN A 368 19.05 -20.81 11.07
CA ASN A 368 19.58 -19.48 11.32
C ASN A 368 20.41 -19.03 10.10
N PHE A 369 19.93 -18.06 9.34
CA PHE A 369 20.66 -17.51 8.20
C PHE A 369 20.49 -15.99 8.21
N GLU A 370 21.49 -15.28 8.73
CA GLU A 370 21.49 -13.81 8.82
C GLU A 370 21.68 -13.15 7.43
N ASN A 371 22.17 -13.91 6.43
CA ASN A 371 22.58 -13.36 5.13
C ASN A 371 21.68 -13.69 3.93
N ASN A 372 20.60 -14.48 4.06
CA ASN A 372 19.74 -14.78 2.91
C ASN A 372 18.58 -13.75 2.77
N TYR A 373 18.65 -12.92 1.72
CA TYR A 373 17.69 -11.84 1.46
C TYR A 373 16.25 -12.36 1.31
N ILE A 374 16.06 -13.45 0.53
CA ILE A 374 14.75 -14.07 0.32
C ILE A 374 14.16 -14.57 1.64
N TYR A 375 14.98 -15.20 2.48
CA TYR A 375 14.58 -15.67 3.81
C TYR A 375 14.10 -14.53 4.70
N ASN A 376 14.84 -13.42 4.74
CA ASN A 376 14.49 -12.26 5.56
C ASN A 376 13.15 -11.65 5.12
N GLU A 377 12.89 -11.58 3.82
CA GLU A 377 11.66 -11.01 3.30
C GLU A 377 10.46 -11.97 3.47
N ALA A 378 10.64 -13.27 3.20
CA ALA A 378 9.63 -14.30 3.44
C ALA A 378 9.26 -14.42 4.94
N LYS A 379 10.25 -14.31 5.84
CA LYS A 379 10.05 -14.30 7.30
C LYS A 379 9.30 -13.05 7.74
N ARG A 380 9.62 -11.86 7.20
CA ARG A 380 8.85 -10.62 7.43
C ARG A 380 7.39 -10.81 7.01
N MET A 381 7.13 -11.37 5.84
CA MET A 381 5.78 -11.64 5.34
C MET A 381 5.04 -12.67 6.24
N SER A 382 5.69 -13.75 6.64
CA SER A 382 5.15 -14.78 7.54
C SER A 382 4.78 -14.25 8.93
N ILE A 383 5.64 -13.42 9.52
CA ILE A 383 5.39 -12.76 10.82
C ILE A 383 4.17 -11.84 10.72
N LYS A 384 4.05 -11.07 9.62
CA LYS A 384 2.91 -10.20 9.35
C LYS A 384 1.60 -10.99 9.25
N TYR A 385 1.63 -12.14 8.56
CA TYR A 385 0.47 -13.03 8.44
C TYR A 385 0.10 -13.71 9.76
N THR A 386 1.08 -14.15 10.55
CA THR A 386 0.83 -14.83 11.83
C THR A 386 0.27 -13.87 12.88
N LYS A 387 0.75 -12.62 12.94
CA LYS A 387 0.16 -11.58 13.80
C LYS A 387 -1.33 -11.40 13.47
N LYS A 388 -1.68 -11.37 12.18
CA LYS A 388 -3.06 -11.26 11.71
C LYS A 388 -3.92 -12.49 12.06
N LYS A 389 -3.36 -13.70 12.00
CA LYS A 389 -4.05 -14.96 12.37
C LYS A 389 -4.26 -15.08 13.89
N LYS A 390 -3.25 -14.74 14.71
CA LYS A 390 -3.38 -14.70 16.18
C LYS A 390 -4.42 -13.66 16.63
N LEU A 391 -4.44 -12.48 15.98
CA LEU A 391 -5.44 -11.46 16.23
C LEU A 391 -6.86 -11.96 15.90
N LYS A 392 -7.04 -12.67 14.78
CA LYS A 392 -8.31 -13.30 14.41
C LYS A 392 -8.75 -14.41 15.37
N MET A 393 -7.84 -15.27 15.85
CA MET A 393 -8.15 -16.30 16.84
C MET A 393 -8.50 -15.71 18.22
N TYR A 394 -7.78 -14.67 18.65
CA TYR A 394 -8.07 -13.96 19.90
C TYR A 394 -9.48 -13.34 19.88
N VAL A 395 -9.82 -12.66 18.78
CA VAL A 395 -11.17 -12.10 18.57
C VAL A 395 -12.25 -13.20 18.51
N LYS A 396 -11.97 -14.33 17.86
CA LYS A 396 -12.92 -15.46 17.78
C LYS A 396 -13.11 -16.18 19.13
N ASN A 397 -12.08 -16.25 19.96
CA ASN A 397 -12.17 -16.84 21.31
C ASN A 397 -12.87 -15.90 22.29
N GLN A 398 -12.69 -14.58 22.19
CA GLN A 398 -13.48 -13.63 23.00
C GLN A 398 -14.97 -13.68 22.64
N LEU A 399 -15.30 -13.86 21.36
CA LEU A 399 -16.70 -14.01 20.93
C LEU A 399 -17.35 -15.33 21.37
N LYS A 400 -16.57 -16.39 21.66
CA LYS A 400 -17.09 -17.66 22.19
C LYS A 400 -17.31 -17.63 23.71
N ILE A 401 -16.50 -16.87 24.44
CA ILE A 401 -16.63 -16.70 25.90
C ILE A 401 -17.81 -15.78 26.25
N SER A 402 -18.24 -14.91 25.33
CA SER A 402 -19.44 -14.06 25.50
C SER A 402 -20.76 -14.73 25.11
N THR A 403 -20.76 -16.03 24.79
CA THR A 403 -21.95 -16.82 24.38
C THR A 403 -22.18 -18.06 25.24
N LEU A 404 -21.47 -18.18 26.36
CA LEU A 404 -21.75 -19.04 27.50
C LEU A 404 -22.01 -18.11 28.69
#